data_AF-A0A3C2DUC9-F1
#
_entry.id   AF-A0A3C2DUC9-F1
#
_cell.length_a   1.000
_cell.length_b   1.000
_cell.length_c   1.000
_cell.angle_alpha   90.00
_cell.angle_beta   90.00
_cell.angle_gamma   90.00
#
_symmetry.space_group_name_H-M   'P 1'
#
loop_
_entity.id
_entity.type
_entity.pdbx_description
1 polymer ?
#
loop_
_entity_poly.entity_id
_entity_poly.type
_entity_poly.pdbx_seq_one_letter_code
_entity_poly.pdbx_strand_id
1 'polypeptide(L)' 'MADIVYTFEGSVYLNITNSCPCKCKFCIRNNSDSVGDADTLWFSGHN' A
#
# COMPACT_ATOMS: atom_id res chain seq x y z
N MET A 1 3.98 -7.43 7.54
CA MET A 1 4.19 -7.85 6.14
C MET A 1 2.94 -7.44 5.38
N ALA A 2 3.06 -6.68 4.29
CA ALA A 2 1.88 -6.24 3.55
C ALA A 2 1.17 -7.41 2.86
N ASP A 3 -0.17 -7.39 2.86
CA ASP A 3 -0.96 -8.28 2.02
C ASP A 3 -0.95 -7.77 0.56
N ILE A 4 -1.04 -8.70 -0.39
CA ILE A 4 -1.16 -8.38 -1.82
C ILE A 4 -2.59 -7.96 -2.15
N VAL A 5 -3.58 -8.51 -1.46
CA VAL A 5 -5.00 -8.27 -1.68
C VAL A 5 -5.60 -7.65 -0.42
N TYR A 6 -6.25 -6.50 -0.55
CA TYR A 6 -6.96 -5.87 0.55
C TYR A 6 -8.30 -5.31 0.11
N THR A 7 -9.18 -5.01 1.05
CA THR A 7 -10.47 -4.38 0.74
C THR A 7 -10.51 -2.95 1.26
N PHE A 8 -11.14 -2.09 0.47
CA PHE A 8 -11.38 -0.70 0.82
C PHE A 8 -12.71 -0.27 0.18
N GLU A 9 -13.60 0.34 0.97
CA GLU A 9 -14.93 0.78 0.53
C GLU A 9 -15.74 -0.29 -0.23
N GLY A 10 -15.66 -1.55 0.21
CA GLY A 10 -16.38 -2.67 -0.41
C GLY A 10 -15.79 -3.15 -1.75
N SER A 11 -14.68 -2.57 -2.20
CA SER A 11 -13.95 -2.97 -3.40
C SER A 11 -12.65 -3.69 -3.05
N VAL A 12 -12.22 -4.60 -3.93
CA VAL A 12 -10.96 -5.34 -3.79
C VAL A 12 -9.83 -4.56 -4.48
N TYR A 13 -8.73 -4.38 -3.76
CA TYR A 13 -7.54 -3.69 -4.20
C TYR A 13 -6.33 -4.62 -4.17
N LEU A 14 -5.38 -4.34 -5.06
CA LEU A 14 -4.14 -5.08 -5.16
C LEU A 14 -2.97 -4.17 -4.79
N ASN A 15 -2.31 -4.47 -3.69
CA ASN A 15 -1.04 -3.85 -3.32
C ASN A 15 0.07 -4.61 -4.07
N ILE A 16 0.53 -4.08 -5.20
CA ILE A 16 1.52 -4.77 -6.06
C ILE A 16 2.80 -3.96 -6.29
N THR A 17 2.85 -2.74 -5.77
CA THR A 17 3.95 -1.80 -6.07
C THR A 17 4.70 -1.46 -4.79
N ASN A 18 5.80 -2.13 -4.47
CA ASN A 18 6.58 -1.75 -3.27
C ASN A 18 7.57 -0.62 -3.50
N SER A 19 8.15 -0.52 -4.70
CA SER A 19 9.08 0.53 -5.05
C SER A 19 8.33 1.65 -5.77
N CYS A 20 8.02 2.72 -5.05
CA CYS A 20 7.56 3.95 -5.67
C CYS A 20 8.79 4.85 -5.84
N PRO A 21 9.50 4.81 -6.99
CA PRO A 21 10.68 5.65 -7.22
C PRO A 21 10.32 7.13 -7.27
N CYS A 22 9.05 7.43 -7.50
CA CYS A 22 8.51 8.77 -7.59
C CYS A 22 7.90 9.15 -6.23
N LYS A 23 8.47 10.15 -5.55
CA LYS A 23 7.84 10.80 -4.37
C LYS A 23 6.64 11.65 -4.81
N CYS A 24 5.63 11.01 -5.41
CA CYS A 24 4.45 11.66 -5.95
C CYS A 24 3.76 12.43 -4.83
N LYS A 25 3.41 13.70 -5.06
CA LYS A 25 2.66 14.51 -4.07
C LYS A 25 1.33 13.86 -3.68
N PHE A 26 0.71 13.15 -4.61
CA PHE A 26 -0.57 12.46 -4.43
C PHE A 26 -0.42 11.00 -3.97
N CYS A 27 0.77 10.54 -3.58
CA CYS A 27 0.94 9.17 -3.13
C CYS A 27 0.09 8.92 -1.87
N ILE A 28 -0.77 7.91 -1.90
CA ILE A 28 -1.60 7.53 -0.77
C ILE A 28 -0.76 7.19 0.47
N ARG A 29 0.46 6.68 0.26
CA ARG A 29 1.43 6.36 1.32
C ARG A 29 2.01 7.59 2.02
N ASN A 30 1.85 8.80 1.46
CA ASN A 30 2.20 10.02 2.16
C ASN A 30 1.16 10.42 3.21
N ASN A 31 -0.07 9.89 3.09
CA ASN A 31 -1.16 10.20 4.02
C ASN A 31 -1.21 9.18 5.16
N SER A 32 -0.99 7.90 4.85
CA SER A 32 -0.95 6.81 5.84
C SER A 32 -0.19 5.60 5.31
N ASP A 33 0.45 4.85 6.21
CA ASP A 33 1.13 3.59 5.87
C ASP A 33 0.16 2.41 5.64
N SER A 34 -1.11 2.57 6.03
CA SER A 34 -2.19 1.60 5.93
C SER A 34 -3.40 2.21 5.21
N VAL A 35 -4.19 1.38 4.52
CA VAL A 35 -5.44 1.78 3.85
C VAL A 35 -6.46 0.64 3.92
N GLY A 36 -7.67 0.96 4.37
CA GLY A 36 -8.74 -0.03 4.52
C GLY A 36 -8.36 -1.10 5.53
N ASP A 37 -8.51 -2.36 5.14
CA ASP A 37 -8.15 -3.53 5.96
C ASP A 37 -6.64 -3.84 5.92
N ALA A 38 -5.86 -3.17 5.07
CA ALA A 38 -4.42 -3.42 4.98
C ALA A 38 -3.66 -2.79 6.16
N ASP A 39 -3.06 -3.62 7.02
CA ASP A 39 -2.18 -3.19 8.12
C ASP A 39 -0.99 -2.35 7.65
N THR A 40 -0.45 -2.65 6.47
CA THR A 40 0.61 -1.88 5.85
C THR A 40 0.62 -2.05 4.34
N LEU A 41 0.91 -0.97 3.62
CA LEU A 41 1.13 -0.97 2.18
C LEU A 41 2.58 -1.28 1.79
N TRP A 42 3.47 -1.44 2.78
CA TRP A 42 4.90 -1.73 2.56
C TRP A 42 5.20 -3.22 2.71
N PHE A 43 5.63 -3.84 1.62
CA PHE A 43 6.25 -5.15 1.63
C PHE A 43 7.58 -5.07 2.39
N SER A 44 7.71 -5.89 3.42
CA SER A 44 8.92 -6.01 4.22
C SER A 44 9.91 -6.91 3.47
N GLY A 45 10.58 -6.37 2.44
CA GLY A 45 11.41 -7.17 1.55
C GLY A 45 12.27 -6.34 0.60
N HIS A 46 13.29 -5.68 1.15
CA HIS A 46 14.54 -5.43 0.45
C HIS A 46 15.64 -5.09 1.47
N ASN A 47 16.52 -6.05 1.73
CA ASN A 47 17.92 -5.76 2.08
C ASN A 47 18.70 -5.64 0.77
#